data_AF-A0A2G9GNY3-F1
#
_entry.id   AF-A0A2G9GNY3-F1
#
_cell.length_a   1.000
_cell.length_b   1.000
_cell.length_c   1.000
_cell.angle_alpha   90.00
_cell.angle_beta   90.00
_cell.angle_gamma   90.00
#
_symmetry.space_group_name_H-M   'P 1'
#
loop_
_entity.id
_entity.type
_entity.pdbx_description
1 polymer ?
#
loop_
_entity_poly.entity_id
_entity_poly.type
_entity_poly.pdbx_seq_one_letter_code
_entity_poly.pdbx_strand_id
1 'polypeptide(L)'
;MAKGLEILKGEIIGKKFFGGDAPGYLDIMVRWIAYWLHFSQQAGGYNWMKNFLQVDIINNNLPPFEVMMSTYKIYRELSLSFLKVEEE
;
A
#
# COMPACT_ATOMS: atom_id res chain seq x y z
N MET A 1 2.19 2.76 -9.50
CA MET A 1 1.71 1.37 -9.31
C MET A 1 2.34 0.38 -10.30
N ALA A 2 2.39 0.68 -11.60
CA ALA A 2 2.91 -0.26 -12.61
C ALA A 2 4.34 -0.79 -12.35
N LYS A 3 5.29 0.06 -11.97
CA LYS A 3 6.70 -0.34 -11.78
C LYS A 3 6.92 -1.32 -10.62
N GLY A 4 6.17 -1.17 -9.52
CA GLY A 4 6.27 -2.11 -8.39
C GLY A 4 5.75 -3.51 -8.77
N LEU A 5 4.72 -3.58 -9.60
CA LEU A 5 4.18 -4.84 -10.13
C LEU A 5 5.16 -5.54 -11.07
N GLU A 6 5.93 -4.80 -11.87
CA GLU A 6 6.96 -5.41 -12.73
C GLU A 6 8.11 -6.00 -11.93
N ILE A 7 8.54 -5.33 -10.86
CA ILE A 7 9.58 -5.85 -9.95
C ILE A 7 9.10 -7.15 -9.28
N LEU A 8 7.88 -7.16 -8.74
CA LEU A 8 7.28 -8.35 -8.12
C LEU A 8 7.13 -9.51 -9.12
N LYS A 9 6.80 -9.22 -10.39
CA LYS A 9 6.78 -10.24 -11.43
C LYS A 9 8.16 -10.87 -11.63
N GLY A 10 9.21 -10.06 -11.70
CA GLY A 10 10.59 -10.55 -11.77
C GLY A 10 10.93 -11.49 -10.62
N GLU A 11 10.56 -11.11 -9.40
CA GLU A 11 10.93 -11.84 -8.19
C GLU A 11 10.23 -13.20 -8.01
N ILE A 12 9.03 -13.38 -8.60
CA ILE A 12 8.26 -14.62 -8.48
C ILE A 12 8.45 -15.62 -9.63
N ILE A 13 9.07 -15.20 -10.74
CA ILE A 13 9.29 -16.10 -11.89
C ILE A 13 10.11 -17.32 -11.44
N GLY A 14 9.57 -18.50 -11.70
CA GLY A 14 10.21 -19.78 -11.36
C GLY A 14 10.08 -20.18 -9.88
N LYS A 15 9.36 -19.43 -9.04
CA LYS A 15 9.13 -19.76 -7.63
C LYS A 15 7.64 -20.01 -7.36
N LYS A 16 7.35 -20.91 -6.42
CA LYS A 16 5.96 -21.21 -5.98
C LYS A 16 5.41 -20.12 -5.06
N PHE A 17 6.28 -19.58 -4.21
CA PHE A 17 6.05 -18.43 -3.34
C PHE A 17 7.19 -17.43 -3.56
N PHE A 18 7.01 -16.17 -3.15
CA PHE A 18 8.13 -15.23 -3.09
C PHE A 18 9.25 -15.76 -2.18
N GLY A 19 8.90 -16.49 -1.12
CA GLY A 19 9.82 -17.25 -0.26
C GLY A 19 10.39 -18.54 -0.86
N GLY A 20 10.10 -18.88 -2.12
CA GLY A 20 10.55 -20.11 -2.77
C GLY A 20 9.58 -21.27 -2.57
N ASP A 21 9.99 -22.29 -1.81
CA ASP A 21 9.21 -23.52 -1.59
C ASP A 21 8.17 -23.41 -0.48
N ALA A 22 8.33 -22.43 0.43
CA ALA A 22 7.41 -22.13 1.51
C ALA A 22 7.05 -20.62 1.52
N PRO A 23 5.88 -20.23 2.08
CA PRO A 23 5.49 -18.83 2.17
C PRO A 23 6.49 -18.03 3.02
N GLY A 24 7.01 -16.94 2.46
CA GLY A 24 7.84 -15.97 3.15
C GLY A 24 7.06 -14.76 3.63
N TYR A 25 7.75 -13.83 4.27
CA TYR A 25 7.19 -12.55 4.71
C TYR A 25 6.48 -11.78 3.59
N LEU A 26 7.09 -11.74 2.40
CA LEU A 26 6.53 -11.04 1.25
C LEU A 26 5.22 -11.69 0.76
N ASP A 27 5.08 -13.02 0.85
CA ASP A 27 3.84 -13.72 0.52
C ASP A 27 2.69 -13.32 1.45
N ILE A 28 2.98 -13.15 2.75
CA ILE A 28 1.97 -12.72 3.74
C ILE A 28 1.51 -11.29 3.46
N MET A 29 2.45 -10.39 3.17
CA MET A 29 2.16 -8.98 2.92
C MET A 29 1.42 -8.78 1.60
N VAL A 30 1.85 -9.46 0.53
CA VAL A 30 1.16 -9.41 -0.78
C VAL A 30 -0.24 -10.01 -0.66
N ARG A 31 -0.44 -11.07 0.13
CA ARG A 31 -1.78 -11.62 0.40
C ARG A 31 -2.69 -10.61 1.08
N TRP A 32 -2.20 -9.86 2.08
CA TRP A 32 -2.97 -8.83 2.76
C TRP A 32 -3.38 -7.71 1.80
N ILE A 33 -2.44 -7.23 0.98
CA ILE A 33 -2.71 -6.21 -0.04
C ILE A 33 -3.71 -6.73 -1.08
N ALA A 34 -3.55 -7.96 -1.57
CA ALA A 34 -4.46 -8.57 -2.54
C ALA A 34 -5.88 -8.75 -1.97
N TYR A 35 -5.99 -9.14 -0.70
CA TYR A 35 -7.26 -9.26 0.01
C TYR A 35 -8.00 -7.91 0.10
N TRP A 36 -7.30 -6.86 0.51
CA TRP A 36 -7.88 -5.51 0.59
C TRP A 36 -8.17 -4.89 -0.78
N LEU A 37 -7.34 -5.17 -1.80
CA LEU A 37 -7.57 -4.71 -3.16
C LEU A 37 -8.82 -5.36 -3.77
N HIS A 38 -8.98 -6.67 -3.59
CA HIS A 38 -10.15 -7.42 -4.05
C HIS A 38 -11.43 -6.97 -3.33
N PHE A 39 -11.33 -6.71 -2.02
CA PHE A 39 -12.44 -6.21 -1.22
C PHE A 39 -12.82 -4.77 -1.60
N SER A 40 -11.86 -3.89 -1.83
CA SER A 40 -12.14 -2.50 -2.24
C SER A 40 -12.78 -2.39 -3.62
N GLN A 41 -12.46 -3.30 -4.54
CA GLN A 41 -13.11 -3.36 -5.87
C GLN A 41 -14.53 -3.91 -5.81
N GLN A 42 -14.79 -4.97 -5.02
CA GLN A 42 -16.14 -5.59 -4.95
C GLN A 42 -17.10 -4.88 -3.99
N ALA A 43 -16.61 -4.33 -2.88
CA ALA A 43 -17.44 -3.57 -1.94
C ALA A 43 -17.72 -2.13 -2.40
N GLY A 44 -17.29 -1.75 -3.62
CA GLY A 44 -17.42 -0.40 -4.13
C GLY A 44 -16.62 0.63 -3.32
N GLY A 45 -15.54 0.23 -2.64
CA GLY A 45 -14.74 1.09 -1.76
C GLY A 45 -14.21 2.34 -2.47
N TYR A 46 -13.96 2.26 -3.78
CA TYR A 46 -13.62 3.42 -4.61
C TYR A 46 -14.80 4.40 -4.77
N ASN A 47 -16.01 3.90 -4.98
CA ASN A 47 -17.22 4.73 -5.00
C ASN A 47 -17.56 5.27 -3.62
N TRP A 48 -17.39 4.47 -2.56
CA TRP A 48 -17.56 4.93 -1.19
C TRP A 48 -16.59 6.06 -0.86
N MET A 49 -15.29 5.93 -1.18
CA MET A 49 -14.32 7.00 -0.99
C MET A 49 -14.68 8.25 -1.78
N LYS A 50 -15.09 8.12 -3.05
CA LYS A 50 -15.56 9.26 -3.85
C LYS A 50 -16.78 9.94 -3.24
N ASN A 51 -17.75 9.17 -2.76
CA ASN A 51 -18.97 9.71 -2.14
C ASN A 51 -18.68 10.32 -0.77
N PHE A 52 -17.79 9.71 0.00
CA PHE A 52 -17.36 10.16 1.32
C PHE A 52 -16.63 11.50 1.26
N LEU A 53 -15.73 11.66 0.27
CA LEU A 53 -15.02 12.92 0.03
C LEU A 53 -15.92 14.03 -0.55
N GLN A 54 -17.10 13.68 -1.08
CA GLN A 54 -18.09 14.66 -1.54
C GLN A 54 -18.98 15.19 -0.41
N VAL A 55 -18.90 14.62 0.81
CA VAL A 55 -19.64 15.16 1.95
C VAL A 55 -18.98 16.46 2.41
N ASP A 56 -19.73 17.56 2.41
CA ASP A 56 -19.22 18.91 2.67
C ASP A 56 -18.41 19.02 3.97
N ILE A 57 -18.89 18.40 5.06
CA ILE A 57 -18.17 18.45 6.34
C ILE A 57 -16.82 17.71 6.27
N ILE A 58 -16.73 16.64 5.47
CA ILE A 58 -15.48 15.91 5.27
C ILE A 58 -14.56 16.76 4.39
N ASN A 59 -15.06 17.22 3.25
CA ASN A 59 -14.27 17.98 2.28
C ASN A 59 -13.69 19.28 2.87
N ASN A 60 -14.49 20.01 3.65
CA ASN A 60 -14.09 21.29 4.23
C ASN A 60 -13.13 21.16 5.40
N ASN A 61 -13.03 19.98 6.03
CA ASN A 61 -12.16 19.74 7.18
C ASN A 61 -10.95 18.86 6.86
N LEU A 62 -10.83 18.35 5.63
CA LEU A 62 -9.66 17.59 5.24
C LEU A 62 -8.45 18.53 5.08
N PRO A 63 -7.28 18.16 5.60
CA PRO A 63 -6.07 18.93 5.36
C PRO A 63 -5.79 19.01 3.85
N PRO A 64 -5.25 20.13 3.34
CA PRO A 64 -4.89 20.26 1.94
C PRO A 64 -3.98 19.10 1.50
N PHE A 65 -4.20 18.60 0.29
CA PHE A 65 -3.48 17.45 -0.25
C PHE A 65 -1.96 17.56 -0.11
N GLU A 66 -1.41 18.75 -0.33
CA GLU A 66 0.03 19.01 -0.21
C GLU A 66 0.57 18.84 1.22
N VAL A 67 -0.23 19.20 2.23
CA VAL A 67 0.12 19.02 3.66
C VAL A 67 0.10 17.55 4.03
N MET A 68 -0.91 16.81 3.56
CA MET A 68 -0.94 15.35 3.73
C MET A 68 0.27 14.70 3.03
N MET A 69 0.58 15.12 1.80
CA MET A 69 1.66 14.54 0.99
C MET A 69 3.04 14.80 1.62
N SER A 70 3.31 16.01 2.10
CA SER A 70 4.57 16.32 2.80
C SER A 70 4.73 15.49 4.07
N THR A 71 3.65 15.35 4.83
CA THR A 71 3.60 14.53 6.05
C THR A 71 3.87 13.04 5.74
N TYR A 72 3.25 12.48 4.70
CA TYR A 72 3.50 11.09 4.30
C TYR A 72 4.93 10.85 3.78
N LYS A 73 5.55 11.84 3.12
CA LYS A 73 6.96 11.75 2.72
C LYS A 73 7.87 11.65 3.95
N ILE A 74 7.62 12.46 4.97
CA ILE A 74 8.37 12.40 6.24
C ILE A 74 8.18 11.04 6.91
N TYR A 75 6.95 10.54 7.03
CA TYR A 75 6.71 9.22 7.62
C TYR A 75 7.38 8.09 6.82
N ARG A 76 7.40 8.19 5.50
CA ARG A 76 8.13 7.24 4.65
C ARG A 76 9.63 7.29 4.94
N GLU A 77 10.23 8.47 5.00
CA GLU A 77 11.65 8.62 5.30
C GLU A 77 12.00 8.10 6.70
N LEU A 78 11.18 8.40 7.71
CA LEU A 78 11.32 7.85 9.06
C LEU A 78 11.21 6.33 9.07
N SER A 79 10.21 5.75 8.41
CA SER A 79 10.08 4.29 8.33
C SER A 79 11.30 3.64 7.68
N LEU A 80 11.86 4.26 6.64
CA LEU A 80 13.07 3.78 5.98
C LEU A 80 14.32 3.95 6.84
N SER A 81 14.40 4.97 7.69
CA SER A 81 15.51 5.09 8.65
C SER A 81 15.41 4.08 9.78
N PHE A 82 14.21 3.81 10.31
CA PHE A 82 14.01 2.79 11.35
C PHE A 82 14.39 1.40 10.85
N LEU A 83 14.00 1.04 9.62
CA LEU A 83 14.35 -0.24 9.02
C LEU A 83 15.87 -0.42 8.84
N LYS A 84 16.61 0.65 8.53
CA LYS A 84 18.07 0.59 8.39
C LYS A 84 18.80 0.44 9.73
N VAL A 85 18.21 0.93 10.81
CA VAL A 85 18.77 0.81 12.18
C VAL A 85 18.51 -0.58 12.75
N GLU A 86 17.45 -1.27 12.32
CA GLU A 86 17.16 -2.66 12.73
C GLU A 86 18.00 -3.71 11.98
N GLU A 87 18.66 -3.33 10.88
CA GLU A 87 19.50 -4.22 10.05
C GLU A 87 21.00 -4.20 10.45
N GLU A 88 21.44 -3.27 11.32
CA GLU A 88 22.79 -3.19 11.92
C GLU A 88 22.87 -3.86 13.30
#